data_AF-A0AAU8DTN8-F1
#
_entry.id   AF-A0AAU8DTN8-F1
#
_cell.length_a   1.000
_cell.length_b   1.000
_cell.length_c   1.000
_cell.angle_alpha   90.00
_cell.angle_beta   90.00
_cell.angle_gamma   90.00
#
_symmetry.space_group_name_H-M   'P 1'
#
loop_
_entity.id
_entity.type
_entity.pdbx_description
1 polymer ?
#
loop_
_entity_poly.entity_id
_entity_poly.type
_entity_poly.pdbx_seq_one_letter_code
_entity_poly.pdbx_strand_id
1 'polypeptide(L)'
;MRSGGTAEVEDILRSAVVFAIPMVDRFRGVDIREGILMRGPAGWAEFAPFRDYDDQTATGWLAAALDTALHPWPAAVRNTVEVNTTVPIVDPERAHALVLASGCRTAKVKVGGPGTDPGADRDRLRAVRDALGRDGHIRIDANALWDTATALALIPGHAEAAGGLEYVEQPCRTIQELVTVRARVAVPIAADESIRLASDPLAVARAGAADVAVLKVAPLGGVHATLRIAEQIRAEAAMDVVISSAVDSAVGLAAGVAAAACLPGTPRACGLGTSSLLVGDVSTERPLPQDGRLPVAPRAPEPDLIDAWPADEDTAQYWRARLRRVAELLAAQQLSTGMRCP
;
A
#
# COMPACT_ATOMS: atom_id res chain seq x y z
N MET A 1 3.17 -36.15 -15.01
CA MET A 1 2.54 -35.47 -13.85
C MET A 1 2.89 -33.97 -13.84
N ARG A 2 2.51 -33.21 -14.88
CA ARG A 2 2.78 -31.76 -14.99
C ARG A 2 1.61 -31.03 -15.67
N SER A 3 0.41 -31.15 -15.10
CA SER A 3 -0.82 -30.48 -15.56
C SER A 3 -1.65 -29.87 -14.42
N GLY A 4 -1.21 -29.99 -13.16
CA GLY A 4 -1.99 -29.58 -11.98
C GLY A 4 -2.04 -28.06 -11.75
N GLY A 5 -0.91 -27.37 -11.86
CA GLY A 5 -0.84 -25.93 -11.52
C GLY A 5 -1.67 -25.02 -12.43
N THR A 6 -1.86 -25.40 -13.70
CA THR A 6 -2.70 -24.60 -14.62
C THR A 6 -4.19 -24.75 -14.30
N ALA A 7 -4.63 -25.97 -13.97
CA ALA A 7 -6.02 -26.23 -13.62
C ALA A 7 -6.41 -25.56 -12.29
N GLU A 8 -5.49 -25.55 -11.32
CA GLU A 8 -5.70 -24.89 -10.03
C GLU A 8 -5.81 -23.36 -10.14
N VAL A 9 -4.95 -22.74 -10.97
CA VAL A 9 -5.07 -21.30 -11.26
C VAL A 9 -6.40 -20.98 -11.95
N GLU A 10 -6.85 -21.80 -12.90
CA GLU A 10 -8.16 -21.63 -13.53
C GLU A 10 -9.31 -21.73 -12.51
N ASP A 11 -9.25 -22.65 -11.56
CA ASP A 11 -10.24 -22.78 -10.49
C ASP A 11 -10.28 -21.54 -9.59
N ILE A 12 -9.10 -20.99 -9.23
CA ILE A 12 -9.00 -19.74 -8.46
C ILE A 12 -9.67 -18.60 -9.24
N LEU A 13 -9.33 -18.42 -10.51
CA LEU A 13 -9.91 -17.36 -11.34
C LEU A 13 -11.43 -17.52 -11.52
N ARG A 14 -11.94 -18.76 -11.58
CA ARG A 14 -13.39 -19.05 -11.65
C ARG A 14 -14.14 -18.67 -10.38
N SER A 15 -13.47 -18.65 -9.22
CA SER A 15 -14.07 -18.28 -7.93
C SER A 15 -14.27 -16.78 -7.73
N ALA A 16 -13.90 -15.95 -8.72
CA ALA A 16 -13.91 -14.49 -8.64
C ALA A 16 -15.27 -13.88 -8.25
N VAL A 17 -15.28 -13.15 -7.14
CA VAL A 17 -16.41 -12.32 -6.68
C VAL A 17 -15.98 -10.86 -6.65
N VAL A 18 -16.77 -9.97 -7.25
CA VAL A 18 -16.46 -8.55 -7.36
C VAL A 18 -17.13 -7.78 -6.21
N PHE A 19 -16.38 -6.91 -5.55
CA PHE A 19 -16.88 -6.01 -4.51
C PHE A 19 -16.77 -4.55 -4.91
N ALA A 20 -17.62 -3.72 -4.31
CA ALA A 20 -17.56 -2.27 -4.40
C ALA A 20 -17.91 -1.64 -3.02
N ILE A 21 -16.91 -1.09 -2.35
CA ILE A 21 -17.05 -0.50 -1.00
C ILE A 21 -16.85 1.01 -1.08
N PRO A 22 -17.84 1.83 -0.67
CA PRO A 22 -17.67 3.28 -0.59
C PRO A 22 -16.53 3.71 0.34
N MET A 23 -15.83 4.76 -0.04
CA MET A 23 -14.84 5.43 0.81
C MET A 23 -15.55 6.37 1.79
N VAL A 24 -14.98 6.54 3.00
CA VAL A 24 -15.46 7.54 3.98
C VAL A 24 -15.19 8.96 3.49
N ASP A 25 -13.96 9.17 3.02
CA ASP A 25 -13.46 10.42 2.45
C ASP A 25 -12.81 10.08 1.09
N ARG A 26 -12.91 10.98 0.10
CA ARG A 26 -12.25 10.77 -1.20
C ARG A 26 -10.75 10.57 -1.00
N PHE A 27 -10.20 9.47 -1.51
CA PHE A 27 -8.79 9.12 -1.35
C PHE A 27 -8.17 8.70 -2.69
N ARG A 28 -7.02 9.28 -3.05
CA ARG A 28 -6.37 9.07 -4.37
C ARG A 28 -7.32 9.25 -5.56
N GLY A 29 -8.26 10.18 -5.47
CA GLY A 29 -9.24 10.47 -6.53
C GLY A 29 -10.36 9.44 -6.66
N VAL A 30 -10.50 8.51 -5.70
CA VAL A 30 -11.49 7.44 -5.70
C VAL A 30 -12.50 7.65 -4.57
N ASP A 31 -13.78 7.42 -4.88
CA ASP A 31 -14.90 7.47 -3.93
C ASP A 31 -15.46 6.06 -3.63
N ILE A 32 -15.15 5.06 -4.46
CA ILE A 32 -15.57 3.67 -4.30
C ILE A 32 -14.37 2.76 -4.54
N ARG A 33 -14.02 1.96 -3.54
CA ARG A 33 -12.98 0.95 -3.63
C ARG A 33 -13.55 -0.34 -4.19
N GLU A 34 -13.05 -0.74 -5.34
CA GLU A 34 -13.49 -1.96 -6.02
C GLU A 34 -12.35 -2.95 -6.18
N GLY A 35 -12.71 -4.22 -6.33
CA GLY A 35 -11.76 -5.30 -6.59
C GLY A 35 -12.44 -6.65 -6.72
N ILE A 36 -11.62 -7.69 -6.80
CA ILE A 36 -12.05 -9.09 -6.89
C ILE A 36 -11.48 -9.86 -5.71
N LEU A 37 -12.32 -10.67 -5.07
CA LEU A 37 -11.88 -11.72 -4.16
C LEU A 37 -11.89 -13.06 -4.87
N MET A 38 -10.87 -13.87 -4.64
CA MET A 38 -10.72 -15.21 -5.19
C MET A 38 -10.28 -16.17 -4.08
N ARG A 39 -10.67 -17.44 -4.20
CA ARG A 39 -10.36 -18.49 -3.23
C ARG A 39 -9.45 -19.54 -3.84
N GLY A 40 -8.36 -19.83 -3.15
CA GLY A 40 -7.45 -20.93 -3.46
C GLY A 40 -7.22 -21.86 -2.27
N PRO A 41 -6.31 -22.84 -2.42
CA PRO A 41 -6.02 -23.83 -1.37
C PRO A 41 -5.46 -23.22 -0.07
N ALA A 42 -4.76 -22.08 -0.14
CA ALA A 42 -4.23 -21.39 1.04
C ALA A 42 -5.22 -20.40 1.69
N GLY A 43 -6.34 -20.09 1.02
CA GLY A 43 -7.38 -19.20 1.53
C GLY A 43 -7.86 -18.17 0.50
N TRP A 44 -8.40 -17.06 1.00
CA TRP A 44 -8.87 -15.96 0.18
C TRP A 44 -7.76 -14.98 -0.17
N ALA A 45 -7.85 -14.39 -1.36
CA ALA A 45 -6.93 -13.40 -1.86
C ALA A 45 -7.67 -12.27 -2.59
N GLU A 46 -7.01 -11.11 -2.69
CA GLU A 46 -7.58 -9.90 -3.28
C GLU A 46 -6.81 -9.46 -4.53
N PHE A 47 -7.53 -9.22 -5.62
CA PHE A 47 -7.06 -8.57 -6.83
C PHE A 47 -7.79 -7.24 -7.00
N ALA A 48 -7.15 -6.14 -6.63
CA ALA A 48 -7.78 -4.83 -6.62
C ALA A 48 -6.89 -3.69 -7.17
N PRO A 49 -6.27 -3.80 -8.36
CA PRO A 49 -5.54 -2.68 -8.95
C PRO A 49 -6.45 -1.46 -9.23
N PHE A 50 -5.99 -0.25 -8.93
CA PHE A 50 -6.76 0.96 -9.25
C PHE A 50 -7.10 1.05 -10.75
N ARG A 51 -8.23 1.68 -11.09
CA ARG A 51 -8.74 1.77 -12.48
C ARG A 51 -7.82 2.58 -13.41
N ASP A 52 -7.00 3.47 -12.87
CA ASP A 52 -6.00 4.27 -13.60
C ASP A 52 -4.75 3.47 -14.00
N TYR A 53 -4.56 2.27 -13.46
CA TYR A 53 -3.48 1.37 -13.89
C TYR A 53 -3.87 0.57 -15.14
N ASP A 54 -2.93 0.44 -16.06
CA ASP A 54 -3.08 -0.43 -17.21
C ASP A 54 -3.01 -1.92 -16.81
N ASP A 55 -3.38 -2.80 -17.75
CA ASP A 55 -3.43 -4.24 -17.50
C ASP A 55 -2.02 -4.82 -17.27
N GLN A 56 -0.98 -4.20 -17.85
CA GLN A 56 0.41 -4.59 -17.63
C GLN A 56 0.85 -4.35 -16.19
N THR A 57 0.55 -3.17 -15.63
CA THR A 57 0.81 -2.82 -14.23
C THR A 57 -0.01 -3.70 -13.29
N ALA A 58 -1.24 -4.05 -13.68
CA ALA A 58 -2.11 -4.93 -12.91
C ALA A 58 -1.58 -6.39 -12.80
N THR A 59 -0.62 -6.81 -13.63
CA THR A 59 -0.06 -8.17 -13.51
C THR A 59 0.61 -8.45 -12.17
N GLY A 60 1.29 -7.46 -11.56
CA GLY A 60 1.84 -7.57 -10.21
C GLY A 60 0.74 -7.82 -9.15
N TRP A 61 -0.41 -7.18 -9.31
CA TRP A 61 -1.56 -7.37 -8.42
C TRP A 61 -2.16 -8.76 -8.52
N LEU A 62 -2.27 -9.30 -9.75
CA LEU A 62 -2.76 -10.66 -9.93
C LEU A 62 -1.75 -11.69 -9.40
N ALA A 63 -0.45 -11.46 -9.63
CA ALA A 63 0.60 -12.29 -9.05
C ALA A 63 0.53 -12.31 -7.51
N ALA A 64 0.25 -11.17 -6.87
CA ALA A 64 0.06 -11.10 -5.42
C ALA A 64 -1.17 -11.88 -4.93
N ALA A 65 -2.28 -11.80 -5.67
CA ALA A 65 -3.47 -12.56 -5.35
C ALA A 65 -3.21 -14.07 -5.47
N LEU A 66 -2.55 -14.51 -6.54
CA LEU A 66 -2.19 -15.91 -6.74
C LEU A 66 -1.17 -16.40 -5.69
N ASP A 67 -0.17 -15.59 -5.34
CA ASP A 67 0.78 -15.90 -4.25
C ASP A 67 0.05 -16.23 -2.96
N THR A 68 -0.91 -15.38 -2.57
CA THR A 68 -1.72 -15.54 -1.35
C THR A 68 -2.71 -16.71 -1.44
N ALA A 69 -3.32 -16.92 -2.61
CA ALA A 69 -4.32 -17.98 -2.79
C ALA A 69 -3.69 -19.39 -2.84
N LEU A 70 -2.46 -19.50 -3.34
CA LEU A 70 -1.76 -20.78 -3.54
C LEU A 70 -0.85 -21.17 -2.37
N HIS A 71 -0.24 -20.19 -1.71
CA HIS A 71 0.83 -20.45 -0.74
C HIS A 71 0.49 -19.91 0.65
N PRO A 72 0.76 -20.69 1.72
CA PRO A 72 0.73 -20.12 3.06
C PRO A 72 1.78 -19.02 3.19
N TRP A 73 1.50 -18.00 3.99
CA TRP A 73 2.48 -16.95 4.26
C TRP A 73 3.68 -17.49 5.05
N PRO A 74 4.88 -16.88 4.90
CA PRO A 74 6.02 -17.21 5.74
C PRO A 74 5.73 -17.02 7.22
N ALA A 75 6.47 -17.74 8.07
CA ALA A 75 6.30 -17.65 9.52
C ALA A 75 6.62 -16.24 10.02
N ALA A 76 5.64 -15.62 10.69
CA ALA A 76 5.82 -14.31 11.31
C ALA A 76 6.82 -14.39 12.47
N VAL A 77 7.62 -13.34 12.63
CA VAL A 77 8.56 -13.17 13.76
C VAL A 77 7.98 -12.29 14.87
N ARG A 78 6.72 -11.85 14.72
CA ARG A 78 5.96 -11.06 15.69
C ARG A 78 4.46 -11.30 15.54
N ASN A 79 3.71 -11.09 16.62
CA ASN A 79 2.26 -11.33 16.68
C ASN A 79 1.41 -10.07 16.42
N THR A 80 2.03 -8.90 16.42
CA THR A 80 1.36 -7.62 16.11
C THR A 80 2.29 -6.72 15.30
N VAL A 81 1.71 -5.87 14.46
CA VAL A 81 2.43 -4.85 13.68
C VAL A 81 1.96 -3.47 14.09
N GLU A 82 2.90 -2.55 14.34
CA GLU A 82 2.55 -1.14 14.57
C GLU A 82 2.14 -0.49 13.26
N VAL A 83 1.14 0.38 13.29
CA VAL A 83 0.62 1.07 12.11
C VAL A 83 0.54 2.58 12.29
N ASN A 84 0.61 3.30 11.18
CA ASN A 84 0.28 4.72 11.15
C ASN A 84 -1.18 4.93 10.76
N THR A 85 -1.77 6.01 11.26
CA THR A 85 -3.02 6.53 10.70
C THR A 85 -2.75 7.22 9.37
N THR A 86 -3.68 7.15 8.44
CA THR A 86 -3.59 7.85 7.14
C THR A 86 -4.54 9.04 7.17
N VAL A 87 -4.00 10.24 7.00
CA VAL A 87 -4.75 11.50 6.98
C VAL A 87 -4.90 11.97 5.53
N PRO A 88 -6.10 11.90 4.93
CA PRO A 88 -6.34 12.40 3.58
C PRO A 88 -6.22 13.92 3.47
N ILE A 89 -6.47 14.45 2.27
CA ILE A 89 -6.56 15.91 2.06
C ILE A 89 -7.91 16.39 2.58
N VAL A 90 -7.96 16.73 3.86
CA VAL A 90 -9.13 17.25 4.59
C VAL A 90 -8.78 18.56 5.29
N ASP A 91 -9.75 19.22 5.91
CA ASP A 91 -9.50 20.39 6.74
C ASP A 91 -8.75 20.02 8.05
N PRO A 92 -8.12 20.99 8.73
CA PRO A 92 -7.34 20.73 9.93
C PRO A 92 -8.13 20.11 11.09
N GLU A 93 -9.41 20.48 11.27
CA GLU A 93 -10.25 19.95 12.35
C GLU A 93 -10.53 18.45 12.14
N ARG A 94 -10.89 18.08 10.91
CA ARG A 94 -11.07 16.69 10.53
C ARG A 94 -9.78 15.89 10.66
N ALA A 95 -8.63 16.46 10.25
CA ALA A 95 -7.33 15.81 10.39
C ALA A 95 -6.96 15.54 11.85
N HIS A 96 -7.18 16.51 12.75
CA HIS A 96 -6.98 16.35 14.18
C HIS A 96 -7.86 15.22 14.76
N ALA A 97 -9.16 15.21 14.41
CA ALA A 97 -10.09 14.18 14.87
C ALA A 97 -9.69 12.76 14.41
N LEU A 98 -9.24 12.60 13.15
CA LEU A 98 -8.75 11.32 12.63
C LEU A 98 -7.54 10.80 13.40
N VAL A 99 -6.64 11.68 13.80
CA VAL A 99 -5.45 11.31 14.58
C VAL A 99 -5.84 10.86 15.98
N LEU A 100 -6.66 11.64 16.70
CA LEU A 100 -7.11 11.29 18.04
C LEU A 100 -7.88 9.96 18.08
N ALA A 101 -8.72 9.70 17.07
CA ALA A 101 -9.48 8.46 16.98
C ALA A 101 -8.62 7.23 16.62
N SER A 102 -7.39 7.42 16.13
CA SER A 102 -6.60 6.32 15.57
C SER A 102 -5.87 5.46 16.59
N GLY A 103 -5.60 5.98 17.79
CA GLY A 103 -4.69 5.35 18.76
C GLY A 103 -3.24 5.19 18.26
N CYS A 104 -2.89 5.73 17.09
CA CYS A 104 -1.59 5.58 16.47
C CYS A 104 -0.60 6.63 16.99
N ARG A 105 0.68 6.25 17.13
CA ARG A 105 1.78 7.18 17.44
C ARG A 105 2.35 7.88 16.21
N THR A 106 1.95 7.44 15.01
CA THR A 106 2.45 7.92 13.73
C THR A 106 1.28 8.27 12.81
N ALA A 107 1.38 9.41 12.10
CA ALA A 107 0.42 9.82 11.08
C ALA A 107 1.12 10.06 9.74
N LYS A 108 0.53 9.55 8.66
CA LYS A 108 0.93 9.88 7.28
C LYS A 108 -0.07 10.84 6.67
N VAL A 109 0.36 12.05 6.35
CA VAL A 109 -0.47 13.15 5.88
C VAL A 109 -0.30 13.33 4.38
N LYS A 110 -1.40 13.29 3.63
CA LYS A 110 -1.42 13.62 2.20
C LYS A 110 -1.24 15.12 1.99
N VAL A 111 -0.42 15.50 1.02
CA VAL A 111 -0.11 16.90 0.65
C VAL A 111 -0.07 17.08 -0.87
N GLY A 112 -0.17 18.32 -1.35
CA GLY A 112 0.07 18.64 -2.77
C GLY A 112 -1.01 18.17 -3.75
N GLY A 113 -2.27 18.08 -3.33
CA GLY A 113 -3.39 17.72 -4.20
C GLY A 113 -3.75 18.79 -5.25
N PRO A 114 -4.54 18.44 -6.28
CA PRO A 114 -5.02 19.42 -7.25
C PRO A 114 -5.76 20.57 -6.56
N GLY A 115 -5.29 21.80 -6.75
CA GLY A 115 -5.91 23.01 -6.20
C GLY A 115 -5.70 23.22 -4.69
N THR A 116 -4.84 22.44 -4.02
CA THR A 116 -4.53 22.68 -2.60
C THR A 116 -3.48 23.77 -2.43
N ASP A 117 -3.77 24.73 -1.55
CA ASP A 117 -2.80 25.72 -1.08
C ASP A 117 -1.77 25.07 -0.15
N PRO A 118 -0.45 25.26 -0.35
CA PRO A 118 0.57 24.83 0.60
C PRO A 118 0.37 25.37 2.03
N GLY A 119 -0.30 26.52 2.19
CA GLY A 119 -0.77 27.03 3.49
C GLY A 119 -1.71 26.05 4.19
N ALA A 120 -2.74 25.57 3.49
CA ALA A 120 -3.68 24.59 4.02
C ALA A 120 -3.02 23.26 4.40
N ASP A 121 -2.03 22.79 3.63
CA ASP A 121 -1.25 21.60 4.00
C ASP A 121 -0.48 21.82 5.30
N ARG A 122 0.10 23.01 5.52
CA ARG A 122 0.77 23.36 6.79
C ARG A 122 -0.20 23.43 7.97
N ASP A 123 -1.40 23.96 7.77
CA ASP A 123 -2.40 24.01 8.84
C ASP A 123 -2.87 22.61 9.22
N ARG A 124 -3.05 21.71 8.24
CA ARG A 124 -3.31 20.28 8.48
C ARG A 124 -2.18 19.64 9.29
N LEU A 125 -0.92 19.89 8.93
CA LEU A 125 0.24 19.33 9.64
C LEU A 125 0.33 19.81 11.09
N ARG A 126 0.03 21.09 11.36
CA ARG A 126 -0.02 21.64 12.72
C ARG A 126 -1.10 20.96 13.56
N ALA A 127 -2.28 20.76 12.99
CA ALA A 127 -3.38 20.06 13.67
C ALA A 127 -3.04 18.58 13.95
N VAL A 128 -2.38 17.91 13.01
CA VAL A 128 -1.89 16.53 13.22
C VAL A 128 -0.83 16.48 14.33
N ARG A 129 0.10 17.46 14.37
CA ARG A 129 1.09 17.57 15.45
C ARG A 129 0.44 17.81 16.81
N ASP A 130 -0.55 18.69 16.88
CA ASP A 130 -1.29 18.96 18.11
C ASP A 130 -1.93 17.68 18.66
N ALA A 131 -2.62 16.92 17.80
CA ALA A 131 -3.25 15.65 18.17
C ALA A 131 -2.26 14.54 18.58
N LEU A 132 -1.13 14.40 17.89
CA LEU A 132 -0.12 13.38 18.19
C LEU A 132 0.74 13.71 19.43
N GLY A 133 0.80 14.99 19.80
CA GLY A 133 1.77 15.47 20.77
C GLY A 133 3.20 15.49 20.23
N ARG A 134 4.15 15.88 21.08
CA ARG A 134 5.55 16.16 20.69
C ARG A 134 6.34 14.90 20.29
N ASP A 135 5.99 13.76 20.87
CA ASP A 135 6.71 12.50 20.69
C ASP A 135 6.17 11.65 19.53
N GLY A 136 5.07 12.06 18.89
CA GLY A 136 4.51 11.37 17.73
C GLY A 136 5.30 11.64 16.45
N HIS A 137 5.16 10.75 15.48
CA HIS A 137 5.85 10.83 14.19
C HIS A 137 4.90 11.29 13.08
N ILE A 138 5.34 12.25 12.28
CA ILE A 138 4.57 12.74 11.12
C ILE A 138 5.35 12.45 9.85
N ARG A 139 4.68 11.83 8.89
CA ARG A 139 5.17 11.63 7.51
C ARG A 139 4.30 12.45 6.58
N ILE A 140 4.85 12.90 5.48
CA ILE A 140 4.05 13.44 4.38
C ILE A 140 4.18 12.57 3.14
N ASP A 141 3.14 12.55 2.33
CA ASP A 141 3.09 11.79 1.09
C ASP A 141 2.50 12.66 -0.01
N ALA A 142 3.35 12.98 -0.99
CA ALA A 142 3.03 13.88 -2.10
C ALA A 142 2.67 13.13 -3.38
N ASN A 143 2.68 11.79 -3.38
CA ASN A 143 2.33 10.94 -4.53
C ASN A 143 2.95 11.38 -5.86
N ALA A 144 4.23 11.74 -5.84
CA ALA A 144 5.00 12.19 -7.00
C ALA A 144 4.42 13.43 -7.72
N LEU A 145 3.68 14.28 -7.01
CA LEU A 145 3.01 15.44 -7.60
C LEU A 145 3.91 16.67 -7.75
N TRP A 146 5.07 16.71 -7.09
CA TRP A 146 5.98 17.85 -7.17
C TRP A 146 7.10 17.63 -8.19
N ASP A 147 7.49 18.70 -8.86
CA ASP A 147 8.83 18.76 -9.45
C ASP A 147 9.88 19.03 -8.38
N THR A 148 11.16 18.93 -8.75
CA THR A 148 12.27 19.15 -7.82
C THR A 148 12.23 20.54 -7.19
N ALA A 149 11.91 21.59 -7.95
CA ALA A 149 11.92 22.96 -7.45
C ALA A 149 10.85 23.16 -6.38
N THR A 150 9.65 22.64 -6.62
CA THR A 150 8.52 22.66 -5.70
C THR A 150 8.84 21.87 -4.43
N ALA A 151 9.39 20.65 -4.57
CA ALA A 151 9.79 19.85 -3.40
C ALA A 151 10.81 20.59 -2.51
N LEU A 152 11.85 21.18 -3.10
CA LEU A 152 12.87 21.94 -2.36
C LEU A 152 12.29 23.18 -1.67
N ALA A 153 11.28 23.82 -2.27
CA ALA A 153 10.63 24.99 -1.69
C ALA A 153 9.66 24.64 -0.54
N LEU A 154 8.93 23.52 -0.65
CA LEU A 154 7.84 23.18 0.27
C LEU A 154 8.28 22.34 1.48
N ILE A 155 9.21 21.40 1.30
CA ILE A 155 9.62 20.46 2.36
C ILE A 155 10.05 21.17 3.66
N PRO A 156 10.87 22.24 3.64
CA PRO A 156 11.28 22.91 4.87
C PRO A 156 10.10 23.48 5.68
N GLY A 157 9.16 24.15 5.01
CA GLY A 157 7.99 24.73 5.67
C GLY A 157 6.99 23.68 6.16
N HIS A 158 6.87 22.54 5.46
CA HIS A 158 6.09 21.40 5.95
C HIS A 158 6.76 20.73 7.15
N ALA A 159 8.09 20.61 7.15
CA ALA A 159 8.84 20.08 8.27
C ALA A 159 8.69 20.94 9.53
N GLU A 160 8.77 22.26 9.39
CA GLU A 160 8.52 23.20 10.49
C GLU A 160 7.08 23.07 11.02
N ALA A 161 6.08 23.09 10.14
CA ALA A 161 4.67 22.98 10.53
C ALA A 161 4.35 21.66 11.24
N ALA A 162 5.00 20.56 10.84
CA ALA A 162 4.89 19.26 11.48
C ALA A 162 5.71 19.14 12.78
N GLY A 163 6.51 20.14 13.16
CA GLY A 163 7.44 20.02 14.29
C GLY A 163 8.50 18.94 14.09
N GLY A 164 8.92 18.74 12.84
CA GLY A 164 9.78 17.64 12.40
C GLY A 164 8.99 16.56 11.64
N LEU A 165 9.57 16.07 10.55
CA LEU A 165 9.04 14.96 9.76
C LEU A 165 9.92 13.72 9.93
N GLU A 166 9.29 12.55 10.03
CA GLU A 166 9.98 11.27 9.99
C GLU A 166 10.54 11.00 8.59
N TYR A 167 9.76 11.27 7.54
CA TYR A 167 10.20 11.29 6.15
C TYR A 167 9.19 11.99 5.22
N VAL A 168 9.63 12.27 3.99
CA VAL A 168 8.79 12.70 2.85
C VAL A 168 8.67 11.56 1.83
N GLU A 169 7.48 11.01 1.66
CA GLU A 169 7.17 9.93 0.72
C GLU A 169 6.94 10.46 -0.70
N GLN A 170 7.75 9.95 -1.63
CA GLN A 170 7.70 10.18 -3.06
C GLN A 170 7.37 11.65 -3.42
N PRO A 171 8.26 12.62 -3.11
CA PRO A 171 8.02 14.01 -3.49
C PRO A 171 7.90 14.19 -5.01
N CYS A 172 8.76 13.52 -5.77
CA CYS A 172 8.90 13.69 -7.23
C CYS A 172 8.69 12.38 -8.00
N ARG A 173 8.58 12.45 -9.34
CA ARG A 173 8.24 11.30 -10.19
C ARG A 173 9.40 10.36 -10.44
N THR A 174 10.58 10.89 -10.68
CA THR A 174 11.73 10.10 -11.14
C THR A 174 12.78 9.89 -10.06
N ILE A 175 13.55 8.80 -10.18
CA ILE A 175 14.65 8.48 -9.26
C ILE A 175 15.67 9.62 -9.19
N GLN A 176 15.98 10.25 -10.32
CA GLN A 176 16.96 11.34 -10.44
C GLN A 176 16.48 12.62 -9.75
N GLU A 177 15.19 12.92 -9.79
CA GLU A 177 14.61 13.99 -9.00
C GLU A 177 14.68 13.67 -7.51
N LEU A 178 14.40 12.43 -7.09
CA LEU A 178 14.55 12.00 -5.69
C LEU A 178 15.99 12.15 -5.20
N VAL A 179 17.00 11.73 -5.99
CA VAL A 179 18.43 11.96 -5.69
C VAL A 179 18.71 13.44 -5.48
N THR A 180 18.19 14.31 -6.36
CA THR A 180 18.42 15.75 -6.29
C THR A 180 17.79 16.37 -5.05
N VAL A 181 16.56 15.97 -4.70
CA VAL A 181 15.85 16.44 -3.51
C VAL A 181 16.56 15.95 -2.25
N ARG A 182 16.84 14.65 -2.15
CA ARG A 182 17.50 14.03 -0.99
C ARG A 182 18.84 14.67 -0.67
N ALA A 183 19.62 15.05 -1.68
CA ALA A 183 20.92 15.70 -1.48
C ALA A 183 20.84 17.13 -0.90
N ARG A 184 19.65 17.75 -0.87
CA ARG A 184 19.46 19.18 -0.55
C ARG A 184 18.51 19.45 0.60
N VAL A 185 17.78 18.45 1.09
CA VAL A 185 16.89 18.57 2.25
C VAL A 185 17.42 17.75 3.42
N ALA A 186 17.17 18.23 4.64
CA ALA A 186 17.59 17.53 5.86
C ALA A 186 16.64 16.39 6.26
N VAL A 187 15.43 16.37 5.72
CA VAL A 187 14.41 15.36 6.03
C VAL A 187 14.65 14.10 5.19
N PRO A 188 14.58 12.89 5.77
CA PRO A 188 14.69 11.64 5.00
C PRO A 188 13.66 11.55 3.87
N ILE A 189 14.06 10.97 2.74
CA ILE A 189 13.19 10.74 1.59
C ILE A 189 12.78 9.26 1.54
N ALA A 190 11.48 8.99 1.36
CA ALA A 190 10.98 7.66 1.11
C ALA A 190 10.54 7.51 -0.36
N ALA A 191 10.74 6.32 -0.94
CA ALA A 191 10.30 6.00 -2.30
C ALA A 191 9.15 4.98 -2.27
N ASP A 192 8.08 5.25 -3.02
CA ASP A 192 6.92 4.35 -3.23
C ASP A 192 6.75 4.06 -4.72
N GLU A 193 6.24 5.01 -5.51
CA GLU A 193 6.04 4.91 -6.96
C GLU A 193 7.31 4.46 -7.69
N SER A 194 8.48 5.00 -7.31
CA SER A 194 9.77 4.63 -7.91
C SER A 194 10.23 3.20 -7.60
N ILE A 195 9.52 2.48 -6.72
CA ILE A 195 9.73 1.05 -6.46
C ILE A 195 8.60 0.24 -7.10
N ARG A 196 7.34 0.52 -6.73
CA ARG A 196 6.19 -0.31 -7.09
C ARG A 196 5.76 -0.22 -8.55
N LEU A 197 6.17 0.82 -9.28
CA LEU A 197 5.91 0.99 -10.72
C LEU A 197 7.19 0.81 -11.56
N ALA A 198 8.32 0.51 -10.93
CA ALA A 198 9.58 0.32 -11.64
C ALA A 198 9.68 -1.09 -12.21
N SER A 199 10.32 -1.21 -13.37
CA SER A 199 10.74 -2.51 -13.91
C SER A 199 11.85 -3.15 -13.06
N ASP A 200 12.68 -2.33 -12.40
CA ASP A 200 13.70 -2.74 -11.43
C ASP A 200 13.43 -2.07 -10.07
N PRO A 201 12.76 -2.77 -9.13
CA PRO A 201 12.49 -2.26 -7.78
C PRO A 201 13.75 -1.88 -6.98
N LEU A 202 14.93 -2.35 -7.38
CA LEU A 202 16.21 -2.10 -6.69
C LEU A 202 16.92 -0.85 -7.22
N ALA A 203 16.45 -0.26 -8.32
CA ALA A 203 17.07 0.90 -8.95
C ALA A 203 17.18 2.09 -8.00
N VAL A 204 16.19 2.29 -7.12
CA VAL A 204 16.19 3.35 -6.09
C VAL A 204 17.34 3.17 -5.10
N ALA A 205 17.57 1.93 -4.65
CA ALA A 205 18.64 1.60 -3.69
C ALA A 205 20.02 1.84 -4.33
N ARG A 206 20.23 1.30 -5.55
CA ARG A 206 21.49 1.46 -6.31
C ARG A 206 21.82 2.91 -6.63
N ALA A 207 20.80 3.75 -6.86
CA ALA A 207 20.98 5.17 -7.12
C ALA A 207 21.18 6.01 -5.85
N GLY A 208 21.01 5.43 -4.64
CA GLY A 208 21.05 6.19 -3.38
C GLY A 208 19.96 7.27 -3.29
N ALA A 209 18.81 7.02 -3.92
CA ALA A 209 17.78 8.03 -4.15
C ALA A 209 16.82 8.24 -2.96
N ALA A 210 16.78 7.31 -2.02
CA ALA A 210 15.91 7.37 -0.85
C ALA A 210 16.58 6.76 0.39
N ASP A 211 16.08 7.14 1.56
CA ASP A 211 16.45 6.62 2.87
C ASP A 211 15.50 5.50 3.33
N VAL A 212 14.27 5.51 2.81
CA VAL A 212 13.22 4.54 3.16
C VAL A 212 12.58 3.97 1.89
N ALA A 213 12.43 2.65 1.82
CA ALA A 213 11.66 1.96 0.81
C ALA A 213 10.24 1.67 1.33
N VAL A 214 9.23 2.21 0.66
CA VAL A 214 7.83 1.87 0.91
C VAL A 214 7.46 0.71 -0.01
N LEU A 215 7.12 -0.44 0.59
CA LEU A 215 6.76 -1.65 -0.13
C LEU A 215 5.28 -1.94 0.06
N LYS A 216 4.60 -2.28 -1.04
CA LYS A 216 3.17 -2.64 -1.03
C LYS A 216 3.01 -4.03 -1.63
N VAL A 217 2.41 -4.94 -0.88
CA VAL A 217 2.32 -6.36 -1.24
C VAL A 217 1.61 -6.57 -2.58
N ALA A 218 0.49 -5.88 -2.78
CA ALA A 218 -0.32 -6.04 -3.98
C ALA A 218 0.43 -5.69 -5.28
N PRO A 219 1.00 -4.48 -5.47
CA PRO A 219 1.73 -4.19 -6.70
C PRO A 219 3.07 -4.93 -6.84
N LEU A 220 3.67 -5.41 -5.75
CA LEU A 220 4.99 -6.08 -5.79
C LEU A 220 4.91 -7.60 -6.04
N GLY A 221 3.73 -8.16 -6.28
CA GLY A 221 3.60 -9.57 -6.62
C GLY A 221 3.54 -10.53 -5.44
N GLY A 222 3.09 -10.06 -4.27
CA GLY A 222 2.77 -10.92 -3.14
C GLY A 222 3.74 -10.83 -1.97
N VAL A 223 3.44 -11.58 -0.91
CA VAL A 223 4.19 -11.53 0.35
C VAL A 223 5.60 -12.04 0.13
N HIS A 224 5.76 -13.15 -0.60
CA HIS A 224 7.07 -13.73 -0.88
C HIS A 224 7.95 -12.81 -1.72
N ALA A 225 7.39 -12.19 -2.77
CA ALA A 225 8.12 -11.25 -3.61
C ALA A 225 8.52 -9.99 -2.82
N THR A 226 7.60 -9.45 -2.01
CA THR A 226 7.85 -8.29 -1.15
C THR A 226 9.00 -8.53 -0.18
N LEU A 227 9.05 -9.70 0.46
CA LEU A 227 10.13 -10.03 1.41
C LEU A 227 11.48 -10.20 0.72
N ARG A 228 11.52 -10.83 -0.47
CA ARG A 228 12.75 -10.91 -1.28
C ARG A 228 13.24 -9.52 -1.69
N ILE A 229 12.35 -8.65 -2.14
CA ILE A 229 12.70 -7.27 -2.51
C ILE A 229 13.21 -6.50 -1.29
N ALA A 230 12.57 -6.67 -0.13
CA ALA A 230 13.01 -6.03 1.12
C ALA A 230 14.42 -6.49 1.54
N GLU A 231 14.73 -7.78 1.40
CA GLU A 231 16.07 -8.32 1.66
C GLU A 231 17.10 -7.75 0.69
N GLN A 232 16.80 -7.74 -0.61
CA GLN A 232 17.68 -7.21 -1.64
C GLN A 232 17.95 -5.71 -1.47
N ILE A 233 16.92 -4.91 -1.16
CA ILE A 233 17.07 -3.47 -0.88
C ILE A 233 18.04 -3.25 0.28
N ARG A 234 17.89 -3.99 1.38
CA ARG A 234 18.78 -3.89 2.56
C ARG A 234 20.22 -4.33 2.27
N ALA A 235 20.41 -5.25 1.32
CA ALA A 235 21.72 -5.70 0.90
C ALA A 235 22.43 -4.68 -0.01
N GLU A 236 21.67 -4.00 -0.87
CA GLU A 236 22.19 -3.00 -1.82
C GLU A 236 22.43 -1.62 -1.15
N ALA A 237 21.59 -1.25 -0.18
CA ALA A 237 21.67 0.03 0.51
C ALA A 237 21.18 -0.08 1.97
N ALA A 238 21.70 0.79 2.84
CA ALA A 238 21.22 0.94 4.22
C ALA A 238 19.88 1.69 4.28
N MET A 239 18.89 1.23 3.51
CA MET A 239 17.54 1.78 3.48
C MET A 239 16.65 1.05 4.48
N ASP A 240 15.86 1.82 5.23
CA ASP A 240 14.77 1.26 6.01
C ASP A 240 13.66 0.76 5.09
N VAL A 241 12.88 -0.22 5.55
CA VAL A 241 11.73 -0.76 4.81
C VAL A 241 10.46 -0.56 5.63
N VAL A 242 9.43 -0.02 4.98
CA VAL A 242 8.09 0.16 5.54
C VAL A 242 7.08 -0.54 4.64
N ILE A 243 6.21 -1.38 5.22
CA ILE A 243 5.08 -1.94 4.48
C ILE A 243 3.91 -0.98 4.52
N SER A 244 3.24 -0.78 3.38
CA SER A 244 2.00 -0.01 3.27
C SER A 244 0.95 -0.81 2.50
N SER A 245 -0.31 -0.52 2.76
CA SER A 245 -1.43 -1.02 1.95
C SER A 245 -1.60 -0.17 0.68
N ALA A 246 -2.46 -0.64 -0.20
CA ALA A 246 -2.96 0.13 -1.33
C ALA A 246 -4.46 0.46 -1.17
N VAL A 247 -4.91 0.62 0.08
CA VAL A 247 -6.32 0.69 0.48
C VAL A 247 -7.05 -0.59 0.11
N ASP A 248 -6.69 -1.67 0.79
CA ASP A 248 -7.22 -3.00 0.52
C ASP A 248 -8.42 -3.29 1.44
N SER A 249 -9.25 -4.29 1.10
CA SER A 249 -10.21 -4.86 2.06
C SER A 249 -9.49 -5.63 3.17
N ALA A 250 -10.20 -6.21 4.14
CA ALA A 250 -9.61 -7.06 5.16
C ALA A 250 -8.76 -8.20 4.55
N VAL A 251 -9.14 -8.73 3.39
CA VAL A 251 -8.43 -9.82 2.70
C VAL A 251 -7.05 -9.36 2.22
N GLY A 252 -6.97 -8.31 1.40
CA GLY A 252 -5.69 -7.80 0.91
C GLY A 252 -4.83 -7.18 2.02
N LEU A 253 -5.45 -6.53 3.00
CA LEU A 253 -4.73 -5.92 4.12
C LEU A 253 -4.01 -6.96 4.97
N ALA A 254 -4.62 -8.13 5.18
CA ALA A 254 -4.02 -9.21 5.95
C ALA A 254 -2.69 -9.69 5.32
N ALA A 255 -2.58 -9.71 3.98
CA ALA A 255 -1.32 -10.02 3.31
C ALA A 255 -0.23 -8.97 3.58
N GLY A 256 -0.61 -7.68 3.63
CA GLY A 256 0.27 -6.59 4.06
C GLY A 256 0.76 -6.76 5.50
N VAL A 257 -0.16 -7.10 6.41
CA VAL A 257 0.17 -7.39 7.82
C VAL A 257 1.12 -8.58 7.94
N ALA A 258 0.87 -9.66 7.19
CA ALA A 258 1.72 -10.84 7.18
C ALA A 258 3.15 -10.51 6.70
N ALA A 259 3.29 -9.76 5.61
CA ALA A 259 4.60 -9.30 5.14
C ALA A 259 5.33 -8.44 6.18
N ALA A 260 4.65 -7.48 6.81
CA ALA A 260 5.21 -6.65 7.87
C ALA A 260 5.64 -7.49 9.09
N ALA A 261 4.88 -8.53 9.43
CA ALA A 261 5.17 -9.44 10.53
C ALA A 261 6.38 -10.34 10.27
N CYS A 262 6.80 -10.52 9.03
CA CYS A 262 7.97 -11.31 8.65
C CYS A 262 9.28 -10.51 8.58
N LEU A 263 9.22 -9.17 8.50
CA LEU A 263 10.42 -8.34 8.42
C LEU A 263 11.29 -8.49 9.69
N PRO A 264 12.63 -8.51 9.61
CA PRO A 264 13.49 -8.56 10.79
C PRO A 264 13.50 -7.23 11.57
N GLY A 265 13.98 -7.28 12.82
CA GLY A 265 14.22 -6.10 13.65
C GLY A 265 12.96 -5.42 14.20
N THR A 266 13.06 -4.14 14.49
CA THR A 266 11.95 -3.28 14.93
C THR A 266 11.53 -2.39 13.75
N PRO A 267 10.55 -2.81 12.93
CA PRO A 267 10.11 -2.01 11.80
C PRO A 267 9.44 -0.72 12.28
N ARG A 268 9.52 0.33 11.45
CA ARG A 268 8.71 1.54 11.66
C ARG A 268 7.22 1.18 11.55
N ALA A 269 6.36 2.05 12.09
CA ALA A 269 4.91 1.94 11.92
C ALA A 269 4.54 1.77 10.44
N CYS A 270 3.72 0.79 10.12
CA CYS A 270 3.34 0.43 8.75
C CYS A 270 2.14 1.24 8.25
N GLY A 271 2.07 1.50 6.95
CA GLY A 271 0.94 2.15 6.27
C GLY A 271 -0.26 1.21 6.10
N LEU A 272 -0.60 0.43 7.12
CA LEU A 272 -1.65 -0.59 7.11
C LEU A 272 -2.89 -0.17 7.90
N GLY A 273 -2.89 1.01 8.53
CA GLY A 273 -4.07 1.58 9.22
C GLY A 273 -5.11 2.16 8.26
N THR A 274 -5.38 1.50 7.13
CA THR A 274 -6.25 2.04 6.06
C THR A 274 -7.68 1.54 6.08
N SER A 275 -8.00 0.53 6.91
CA SER A 275 -9.37 0.03 6.99
C SER A 275 -10.36 1.14 7.30
N SER A 276 -10.02 2.10 8.17
CA SER A 276 -10.87 3.25 8.51
C SER A 276 -11.23 4.17 7.33
N LEU A 277 -10.56 4.05 6.19
CA LEU A 277 -10.89 4.81 4.98
C LEU A 277 -12.10 4.24 4.23
N LEU A 278 -12.49 3.00 4.51
CA LEU A 278 -13.64 2.33 3.91
C LEU A 278 -14.87 2.43 4.82
N VAL A 279 -16.06 2.63 4.25
CA VAL A 279 -17.32 2.70 5.01
C VAL A 279 -17.61 1.36 5.73
N GLY A 280 -17.19 0.25 5.13
CA GLY A 280 -17.23 -1.06 5.76
C GLY A 280 -16.17 -2.00 5.19
N ASP A 281 -16.39 -3.30 5.30
CA ASP A 281 -15.44 -4.32 4.87
C ASP A 281 -16.16 -5.60 4.45
N VAL A 282 -15.49 -6.44 3.66
CA VAL A 282 -16.00 -7.73 3.19
C VAL A 282 -16.00 -8.81 4.27
N SER A 283 -15.42 -8.55 5.45
CA SER A 283 -15.32 -9.52 6.55
C SER A 283 -15.75 -8.95 7.90
N THR A 284 -16.38 -9.78 8.74
CA THR A 284 -16.60 -9.49 10.17
C THR A 284 -15.29 -9.42 10.95
N GLU A 285 -14.24 -10.11 10.50
CA GLU A 285 -12.89 -10.08 11.08
C GLU A 285 -12.06 -8.91 10.53
N ARG A 286 -12.70 -7.73 10.40
CA ARG A 286 -12.06 -6.52 9.88
C ARG A 286 -10.86 -6.11 10.76
N PRO A 287 -9.65 -5.99 10.18
CA PRO A 287 -8.46 -5.56 10.91
C PRO A 287 -8.53 -4.06 11.24
N LEU A 288 -9.00 -3.71 12.44
CA LEU A 288 -8.97 -2.35 12.96
C LEU A 288 -7.80 -2.17 13.93
N PRO A 289 -7.01 -1.09 13.82
CA PRO A 289 -5.93 -0.82 14.76
C PRO A 289 -6.45 -0.69 16.20
N GLN A 290 -5.83 -1.41 17.13
CA GLN A 290 -6.03 -1.26 18.57
C GLN A 290 -4.73 -0.73 19.17
N ASP A 291 -4.77 0.43 19.82
CA ASP A 291 -3.59 1.15 20.32
C ASP A 291 -2.47 1.29 19.26
N GLY A 292 -2.87 1.57 18.02
CA GLY A 292 -1.95 1.74 16.89
C GLY A 292 -1.31 0.45 16.40
N ARG A 293 -1.89 -0.72 16.70
CA ARG A 293 -1.38 -2.02 16.29
C ARG A 293 -2.44 -2.89 15.61
N LEU A 294 -2.03 -3.69 14.64
CA LEU A 294 -2.86 -4.74 14.04
C LEU A 294 -2.37 -6.12 14.48
N PRO A 295 -3.28 -7.07 14.79
CA PRO A 295 -2.93 -8.45 15.06
C PRO A 295 -2.50 -9.17 13.77
N VAL A 296 -1.59 -10.13 13.91
CA VAL A 296 -1.14 -10.96 12.79
C VAL A 296 -1.96 -12.24 12.75
N ALA A 297 -2.70 -12.43 11.65
CA ALA A 297 -3.42 -13.67 11.38
C ALA A 297 -2.57 -14.63 10.54
N PRO A 298 -2.78 -15.96 10.66
CA PRO A 298 -2.03 -16.95 9.88
C PRO A 298 -2.46 -17.03 8.41
N ARG A 299 -3.63 -16.47 8.07
CA ARG A 299 -4.19 -16.38 6.72
C ARG A 299 -5.15 -15.19 6.63
N ALA A 300 -5.59 -14.86 5.42
CA ALA A 300 -6.62 -13.84 5.21
C ALA A 300 -7.97 -14.28 5.83
N PRO A 301 -8.77 -13.33 6.34
CA PRO A 301 -10.08 -13.64 6.90
C PRO A 301 -11.08 -14.08 5.83
N GLU A 302 -12.14 -14.76 6.25
CA GLU A 302 -13.25 -15.12 5.36
C GLU A 302 -14.07 -13.87 5.01
N PRO A 303 -14.43 -13.65 3.73
CA PRO A 303 -15.23 -12.51 3.31
C PRO A 303 -16.73 -12.78 3.51
N ASP A 304 -17.13 -13.04 4.75
CA ASP A 304 -18.50 -13.38 5.16
C ASP A 304 -19.52 -12.22 5.04
N LEU A 305 -19.06 -11.00 4.72
CA LEU A 305 -19.87 -9.82 4.44
C LEU A 305 -19.79 -9.37 2.97
N ILE A 306 -19.28 -10.21 2.05
CA ILE A 306 -19.15 -9.83 0.64
C ILE A 306 -20.48 -9.39 0.01
N ASP A 307 -21.59 -10.03 0.38
CA ASP A 307 -22.93 -9.73 -0.14
C ASP A 307 -23.48 -8.37 0.31
N ALA A 308 -22.87 -7.75 1.33
CA ALA A 308 -23.21 -6.39 1.76
C ALA A 308 -22.61 -5.30 0.84
N TRP A 309 -21.67 -5.66 -0.05
CA TRP A 309 -20.94 -4.73 -0.92
C TRP A 309 -20.98 -5.14 -2.39
N PRO A 310 -22.18 -5.37 -2.97
CA PRO A 310 -22.30 -5.82 -4.35
C PRO A 310 -21.81 -4.73 -5.32
N ALA A 311 -21.03 -5.13 -6.32
CA ALA A 311 -20.82 -4.31 -7.51
C ALA A 311 -22.06 -4.34 -8.41
N ASP A 312 -22.37 -3.24 -9.10
CA ASP A 312 -23.34 -3.26 -10.19
C ASP A 312 -22.86 -4.13 -11.36
N GLU A 313 -23.78 -4.49 -12.26
CA GLU A 313 -23.47 -5.42 -13.35
C GLU A 313 -22.36 -4.90 -14.28
N ASP A 314 -22.35 -3.60 -14.57
CA ASP A 314 -21.32 -2.97 -15.43
C ASP A 314 -19.93 -3.06 -14.78
N THR A 315 -19.85 -2.78 -13.48
CA THR A 315 -18.61 -2.90 -12.69
C THR A 315 -18.16 -4.35 -12.58
N ALA A 316 -19.09 -5.27 -12.31
CA ALA A 316 -18.80 -6.70 -12.27
C ALA A 316 -18.27 -7.21 -13.63
N GLN A 317 -18.89 -6.79 -14.73
CA GLN A 317 -18.46 -7.15 -16.08
C GLN A 317 -17.07 -6.57 -16.40
N TYR A 318 -16.83 -5.30 -16.05
CA TYR A 318 -15.52 -4.65 -16.21
C TYR A 318 -14.42 -5.45 -15.49
N TRP A 319 -14.62 -5.78 -14.22
CA TRP A 319 -13.64 -6.48 -13.41
C TRP A 319 -13.39 -7.90 -13.89
N ARG A 320 -14.43 -8.66 -14.26
CA ARG A 320 -14.28 -10.00 -14.85
C ARG A 320 -13.52 -9.95 -16.17
N ALA A 321 -13.79 -8.96 -17.03
CA ALA A 321 -13.07 -8.77 -18.28
C ALA A 321 -11.59 -8.39 -18.03
N ARG A 322 -11.33 -7.49 -17.09
CA ARG A 322 -9.97 -7.08 -16.70
C ARG A 322 -9.17 -8.26 -16.15
N LEU A 323 -9.76 -9.06 -15.26
CA LEU A 323 -9.12 -10.25 -14.71
C LEU A 323 -8.64 -11.20 -15.81
N ARG A 324 -9.47 -11.47 -16.83
CA ARG A 324 -9.08 -12.32 -17.96
C ARG A 324 -7.90 -11.75 -18.74
N ARG A 325 -7.94 -10.47 -19.12
CA ARG A 325 -6.85 -9.82 -19.86
C ARG A 325 -5.54 -9.82 -19.07
N VAL A 326 -5.61 -9.52 -17.77
CA VAL A 326 -4.44 -9.51 -16.88
C VAL A 326 -3.88 -10.93 -16.66
N ALA A 327 -4.75 -11.94 -16.57
CA ALA A 327 -4.33 -13.34 -16.47
C ALA A 327 -3.59 -13.82 -17.73
N GLU A 328 -4.08 -13.46 -18.92
CA GLU A 328 -3.41 -13.74 -20.19
C GLU A 328 -2.03 -13.09 -20.27
N LEU A 329 -1.91 -11.82 -19.88
CA LEU A 329 -0.64 -11.10 -19.83
C LEU A 329 0.35 -11.74 -18.85
N LEU A 330 -0.10 -12.06 -17.64
CA LEU A 330 0.74 -12.69 -16.62
C LEU A 330 1.25 -14.07 -17.09
N ALA A 331 0.37 -14.88 -17.70
CA ALA A 331 0.76 -16.17 -18.26
C ALA A 331 1.81 -16.03 -19.37
N ALA A 332 1.66 -15.03 -20.25
CA ALA A 332 2.64 -14.76 -21.31
C ALA A 332 4.02 -14.32 -20.75
N GLN A 333 4.04 -13.51 -19.68
CA GLN A 333 5.28 -13.09 -19.00
C GLN A 333 6.02 -14.26 -18.33
N GLN A 334 5.27 -15.17 -17.70
CA GLN A 334 5.85 -16.37 -17.08
C GLN A 334 6.47 -17.30 -18.14
N LEU A 335 5.83 -17.44 -19.29
CA LEU A 335 6.38 -18.21 -20.42
C LEU A 335 7.67 -17.60 -20.99
N SER A 336 7.75 -16.27 -21.10
CA SER A 336 8.91 -15.59 -21.70
C SER A 336 10.12 -15.53 -20.76
N THR A 337 9.91 -15.46 -19.45
CA THR A 337 10.98 -15.41 -18.43
C THR A 337 11.50 -16.80 -18.03
N GLY A 338 10.86 -17.88 -18.49
CA GLY A 338 11.17 -19.25 -18.07
C GLY A 338 10.79 -19.54 -16.61
N MET A 339 10.23 -18.56 -15.89
CA MET A 339 9.65 -18.73 -14.56
C MET A 339 8.26 -19.36 -14.71
N ARG A 340 8.13 -20.63 -14.35
CA ARG A 340 6.80 -21.22 -14.12
C ARG A 340 6.18 -20.59 -12.88
N CYS A 341 4.85 -20.60 -12.79
CA CYS A 341 4.15 -20.34 -11.52
C CYS A 341 4.89 -21.06 -10.38
N PRO A 342 5.16 -20.39 -9.24
CA PRO A 342 5.69 -21.07 -8.07
C PRO A 342 4.86 -22.30 -7.71
#